data_AF-A0A850AJC5-F1
#
_entry.id   AF-A0A850AJC5-F1
#
_cell.length_a   1.000
_cell.length_b   1.000
_cell.length_c   1.000
_cell.angle_alpha   90.00
_cell.angle_beta   90.00
_cell.angle_gamma   90.00
#
_symmetry.space_group_name_H-M   'P 1'
#
loop_
_entity.id
_entity.type
_entity.pdbx_description
1 polymer ?
#
loop_
_entity_poly.entity_id
_entity_poly.type
_entity_poly.pdbx_seq_one_letter_code
_entity_poly.pdbx_strand_id
1 'polypeptide(L)'
;MVKVYTSTTDNQPANADVIYAYNPVGAVDTLRYGESSGNFVVELPYQYNVREWLTDIGNVGSAALPFNARYTYFANGNIQESEYRNTASPLEPRYRYAYTYDNANRLLSADYRYYSGSWQNPTRFDVSGLQYDKNGNILYLTRRKENNAIIDQLTYNYTTDANRLASVADAISVMVKF
;
A
#
# COMPACT_ATOMS: atom_id res chain seq x y z
N MET A 1 -5.84 18.14 18.91
CA MET A 1 -6.21 18.35 17.49
C MET A 1 -5.17 19.24 16.84
N VAL A 2 -4.81 18.95 15.59
CA VAL A 2 -3.89 19.76 14.77
C VAL A 2 -4.65 20.21 13.52
N LYS A 3 -4.48 21.48 13.15
CA LYS A 3 -5.12 22.10 11.98
C LYS A 3 -4.05 22.53 10.97
N VAL A 4 -4.27 22.22 9.70
CA VAL A 4 -3.38 22.62 8.60
C VAL A 4 -4.15 23.57 7.68
N TYR A 5 -3.45 24.62 7.27
CA TYR A 5 -3.98 25.69 6.45
C TYR A 5 -3.07 25.87 5.24
N THR A 6 -3.66 26.09 4.08
CA THR A 6 -2.96 26.40 2.84
C THR A 6 -3.42 27.76 2.33
N SER A 7 -2.48 28.60 1.88
CA SER A 7 -2.81 29.91 1.32
C SER A 7 -1.94 30.18 0.11
N THR A 8 -2.55 30.74 -0.92
CA THR A 8 -1.84 31.32 -2.08
C THR A 8 -1.56 32.81 -1.89
N THR A 9 -1.86 33.34 -0.72
CA THR A 9 -1.64 34.73 -0.32
C THR A 9 -0.92 34.77 1.03
N ASP A 10 -0.48 35.96 1.47
CA ASP A 10 0.18 36.12 2.77
C ASP A 10 -0.79 36.08 3.98
N ASN A 11 -2.07 35.81 3.74
CA ASN A 11 -3.09 35.73 4.79
C ASN A 11 -3.46 34.28 5.10
N GLN A 12 -3.59 33.95 6.39
CA GLN A 12 -4.11 32.66 6.82
C GLN A 12 -5.63 32.57 6.55
N PRO A 13 -6.13 31.49 5.92
CA PRO A 13 -7.56 31.27 5.75
C PRO A 13 -8.28 31.07 7.09
N ALA A 14 -9.56 31.43 7.14
CA ALA A 14 -10.40 31.28 8.34
C ALA A 14 -10.61 29.80 8.73
N ASN A 15 -10.74 28.92 7.73
CA ASN A 15 -10.99 27.50 7.92
C ASN A 15 -9.74 26.69 7.62
N ALA A 16 -9.56 25.59 8.34
CA ALA A 16 -8.47 24.66 8.09
C ALA A 16 -8.84 23.76 6.91
N ASP A 17 -7.90 23.50 6.00
CA ASP A 17 -8.09 22.56 4.89
C ASP A 17 -8.08 21.12 5.38
N VAL A 18 -7.31 20.85 6.44
CA VAL A 18 -7.12 19.52 7.01
C VAL A 18 -7.10 19.59 8.54
N ILE A 19 -7.76 18.64 9.20
CA ILE A 19 -7.73 18.49 10.65
C ILE A 19 -7.36 17.05 11.03
N TYR A 20 -6.38 16.93 11.92
CA TYR A 20 -6.03 15.67 12.58
C TYR A 20 -6.53 15.68 14.04
N ALA A 21 -7.29 14.66 14.41
CA ALA A 21 -7.53 14.27 15.79
C ALA A 21 -6.58 13.12 16.15
N TYR A 22 -6.19 13.04 17.42
CA TYR A 22 -5.28 12.02 17.93
C TYR A 22 -5.90 11.35 19.15
N ASN A 23 -5.62 10.06 19.31
CA ASN A 23 -6.00 9.31 20.49
C ASN A 23 -5.05 9.64 21.67
N PRO A 24 -5.31 9.13 22.89
CA PRO A 24 -4.50 9.46 24.08
C PRO A 24 -3.02 9.05 24.01
N VAL A 25 -2.67 8.10 23.14
CA VAL A 25 -1.28 7.65 22.94
C VAL A 25 -0.58 8.40 21.80
N GLY A 26 -1.26 9.36 21.17
CA GLY A 26 -0.69 10.23 20.14
C GLY A 26 -0.78 9.68 18.71
N ALA A 27 -1.44 8.54 18.49
CA ALA A 27 -1.73 8.06 17.14
C ALA A 27 -2.93 8.82 16.54
N VAL A 28 -2.97 8.96 15.21
CA VAL A 28 -4.07 9.64 14.51
C VAL A 28 -5.36 8.86 14.73
N ASP A 29 -6.40 9.53 15.23
CA ASP A 29 -7.71 8.93 15.44
C ASP A 29 -8.65 9.22 14.27
N THR A 30 -8.64 10.46 13.78
CA THR A 30 -9.48 10.88 12.66
C THR A 30 -8.75 11.92 11.81
N LEU A 31 -8.83 11.78 10.48
CA LEU A 31 -8.39 12.77 9.50
C LEU A 31 -9.61 13.35 8.78
N ARG A 32 -9.74 14.68 8.77
CA ARG A 32 -10.78 15.40 8.02
C ARG A 32 -10.14 16.28 6.96
N TYR A 33 -10.65 16.26 5.73
CA TYR A 33 -10.18 17.13 4.64
C TYR A 33 -11.27 17.39 3.60
N GLY A 34 -10.95 18.25 2.63
CA GLY A 34 -11.91 18.69 1.61
C GLY A 34 -12.91 19.67 2.22
N GLU A 35 -12.40 20.71 2.87
CA GLU A 35 -13.23 21.78 3.42
C GLU A 35 -14.04 22.45 2.31
N SER A 36 -15.32 22.65 2.56
CA SER A 36 -16.22 23.45 1.74
C SER A 36 -17.24 24.13 2.64
N SER A 37 -17.16 25.45 2.75
CA SER A 37 -18.10 26.30 3.50
C SER A 37 -18.29 25.90 4.97
N GLY A 38 -17.19 25.57 5.66
CA GLY A 38 -17.14 25.20 7.08
C GLY A 38 -17.38 23.71 7.36
N ASN A 39 -17.60 22.89 6.33
CA ASN A 39 -17.82 21.45 6.46
C ASN A 39 -16.70 20.68 5.77
N PHE A 40 -16.27 19.57 6.38
CA PHE A 40 -15.35 18.64 5.74
C PHE A 40 -16.14 17.62 4.92
N VAL A 41 -15.80 17.47 3.65
CA VAL A 41 -16.43 16.49 2.75
C VAL A 41 -15.97 15.06 3.08
N VAL A 42 -14.81 14.90 3.69
CA VAL A 42 -14.25 13.60 4.05
C VAL A 42 -13.86 13.55 5.53
N GLU A 43 -14.31 12.50 6.21
CA GLU A 43 -13.89 12.11 7.55
C GLU A 43 -13.40 10.65 7.51
N LEU A 44 -12.10 10.45 7.68
CA LEU A 44 -11.44 9.14 7.70
C LEU A 44 -11.10 8.77 9.14
N PRO A 45 -11.86 7.83 9.77
CA PRO A 45 -11.49 7.27 11.06
C PRO A 45 -10.33 6.27 10.90
N TYR A 46 -9.45 6.23 11.88
CA TYR A 46 -8.31 5.31 11.98
C TYR A 46 -8.51 4.38 13.17
N GLN A 47 -8.30 3.09 12.98
CA GLN A 47 -8.43 2.08 14.04
C GLN A 47 -7.13 1.32 14.22
N TYR A 48 -6.88 0.86 15.45
CA TYR A 48 -5.65 0.19 15.82
C TYR A 48 -5.95 -1.05 16.66
N ASN A 49 -5.07 -2.05 16.59
CA ASN A 49 -5.12 -3.18 17.51
C ASN A 49 -4.45 -2.84 18.86
N VAL A 50 -4.44 -3.80 19.79
CA VAL A 50 -3.83 -3.65 21.13
C VAL A 50 -2.30 -3.46 21.13
N ARG A 51 -1.64 -3.69 20.00
CA ARG A 51 -0.20 -3.42 19.79
C ARG A 51 0.04 -2.11 19.03
N GLU A 52 -1.01 -1.29 18.90
CA GLU A 52 -1.00 0.00 18.20
C GLU A 52 -0.67 -0.10 16.70
N TRP A 53 -0.89 -1.27 16.08
CA TRP A 53 -0.81 -1.40 14.63
C TRP A 53 -2.14 -0.99 14.00
N LEU A 54 -2.06 -0.16 12.95
CA LEU A 54 -3.19 0.33 12.19
C LEU A 54 -3.98 -0.83 11.56
N THR A 55 -5.25 -1.01 11.89
CA THR A 55 -6.08 -2.07 11.31
C THR A 55 -7.01 -1.57 10.23
N ASP A 56 -7.55 -0.36 10.35
CA ASP A 56 -8.52 0.16 9.40
C ASP A 56 -8.32 1.68 9.20
N ILE A 57 -8.51 2.12 7.96
CA ILE A 57 -8.76 3.51 7.57
C ILE A 57 -10.14 3.50 6.92
N GLY A 58 -11.13 4.13 7.56
CA GLY A 58 -12.52 4.04 7.11
C GLY A 58 -13.07 2.61 7.22
N ASN A 59 -13.86 2.19 6.24
CA ASN A 59 -14.44 0.85 6.18
C ASN A 59 -14.43 0.32 4.74
N VAL A 60 -13.59 -0.68 4.45
CA VAL A 60 -13.48 -1.33 3.13
C VAL A 60 -14.77 -1.97 2.61
N GLY A 61 -15.75 -2.22 3.50
CA GLY A 61 -17.09 -2.68 3.14
C GLY A 61 -18.03 -1.57 2.64
N SER A 62 -17.66 -0.30 2.78
CA SER A 62 -18.48 0.86 2.41
C SER A 62 -17.86 1.64 1.24
N ALA A 63 -18.72 2.15 0.35
CA ALA A 63 -18.33 3.05 -0.74
C ALA A 63 -18.38 4.54 -0.36
N ALA A 64 -18.74 4.86 0.88
CA ALA A 64 -19.07 6.22 1.29
C ALA A 64 -17.87 7.18 1.27
N LEU A 65 -16.66 6.65 1.43
CA LEU A 65 -15.41 7.42 1.42
C LEU A 65 -14.63 7.12 0.15
N PRO A 66 -13.88 8.11 -0.38
CA PRO A 66 -13.10 7.94 -1.61
C PRO A 66 -12.03 6.85 -1.48
N PHE A 67 -11.52 6.65 -0.26
CA PHE A 67 -10.52 5.65 0.05
C PHE A 67 -10.81 5.00 1.40
N ASN A 68 -10.63 3.69 1.46
CA ASN A 68 -10.67 2.90 2.69
C ASN A 68 -9.56 1.85 2.61
N ALA A 69 -9.01 1.48 3.76
CA ALA A 69 -8.02 0.41 3.86
C ALA A 69 -8.27 -0.46 5.09
N ARG A 70 -7.84 -1.71 5.02
CA ARG A 70 -7.77 -2.65 6.13
C ARG A 70 -6.47 -3.42 6.08
N TYR A 71 -5.85 -3.64 7.24
CA TYR A 71 -4.61 -4.37 7.39
C TYR A 71 -4.77 -5.49 8.42
N THR A 72 -4.28 -6.67 8.06
CA THR A 72 -4.11 -7.78 9.00
C THR A 72 -2.62 -8.06 9.19
N TYR A 73 -2.26 -8.71 10.29
CA TYR A 73 -0.87 -8.88 10.68
C TYR A 73 -0.61 -10.31 11.15
N PHE A 74 0.58 -10.81 10.85
CA PHE A 74 1.15 -11.95 11.54
C PHE A 74 1.52 -11.55 12.98
N ALA A 75 1.71 -12.55 13.86
CA ALA A 75 2.05 -12.32 15.26
C ALA A 75 3.37 -11.54 15.47
N ASN A 76 4.29 -11.62 14.51
CA ASN A 76 5.57 -10.90 14.50
C ASN A 76 5.47 -9.45 14.01
N GLY A 77 4.29 -8.98 13.58
CA GLY A 77 4.07 -7.61 13.11
C GLY A 77 4.24 -7.40 11.61
N ASN A 78 4.60 -8.43 10.84
CA ASN A 78 4.53 -8.34 9.40
C ASN A 78 3.07 -8.22 8.94
N ILE A 79 2.80 -7.35 7.96
CA ILE A 79 1.47 -7.22 7.35
C ILE A 79 1.16 -8.53 6.61
N GLN A 80 0.06 -9.18 6.98
CA GLN A 80 -0.39 -10.41 6.33
C GLN A 80 -1.20 -10.09 5.08
N GLU A 81 -2.20 -9.21 5.19
CA GLU A 81 -2.97 -8.73 4.04
C GLU A 81 -3.15 -7.21 4.14
N SER A 82 -3.14 -6.55 3.00
CA SER A 82 -3.63 -5.18 2.87
C SER A 82 -4.80 -5.15 1.89
N GLU A 83 -5.96 -4.74 2.36
CA GLU A 83 -7.18 -4.61 1.58
C GLU A 83 -7.53 -3.14 1.41
N TYR A 84 -7.95 -2.77 0.21
CA TYR A 84 -8.28 -1.41 -0.16
C TYR A 84 -9.66 -1.36 -0.79
N ARG A 85 -10.36 -0.25 -0.55
CA ARG A 85 -11.47 0.18 -1.39
C ARG A 85 -11.24 1.61 -1.85
N ASN A 86 -11.08 1.79 -3.16
CA ASN A 86 -10.91 3.09 -3.81
C ASN A 86 -11.99 3.27 -4.87
N THR A 87 -12.89 4.24 -4.67
CA THR A 87 -14.03 4.47 -5.58
C THR A 87 -13.61 5.02 -6.94
N ALA A 88 -12.42 5.60 -7.05
CA ALA A 88 -11.84 6.14 -8.27
C ALA A 88 -10.88 5.16 -8.98
N SER A 89 -10.78 3.90 -8.51
CA SER A 89 -9.95 2.88 -9.16
C SER A 89 -10.36 2.69 -10.63
N PRO A 90 -9.42 2.71 -11.60
CA PRO A 90 -9.73 2.47 -13.01
C PRO A 90 -10.02 1.01 -13.33
N LEU A 91 -9.74 0.10 -12.39
CA LEU A 91 -10.05 -1.34 -12.48
C LEU A 91 -11.12 -1.66 -11.44
N GLU A 92 -10.82 -2.55 -10.49
CA GLU A 92 -11.77 -2.89 -9.44
C GLU A 92 -11.65 -1.94 -8.25
N PRO A 93 -12.78 -1.48 -7.70
CA PRO A 93 -12.78 -0.55 -6.59
C PRO A 93 -12.41 -1.21 -5.28
N ARG A 94 -12.44 -2.55 -5.16
CA ARG A 94 -12.07 -3.29 -3.93
C ARG A 94 -11.10 -4.41 -4.27
N TYR A 95 -9.91 -4.33 -3.71
CA TYR A 95 -8.81 -5.25 -3.98
C TYR A 95 -7.93 -5.43 -2.75
N ARG A 96 -7.09 -6.45 -2.74
CA ARG A 96 -6.15 -6.72 -1.66
C ARG A 96 -4.87 -7.36 -2.16
N TYR A 97 -3.83 -7.29 -1.34
CA TYR A 97 -2.60 -8.06 -1.48
C TYR A 97 -2.43 -8.96 -0.27
N ALA A 98 -2.12 -10.24 -0.49
CA ALA A 98 -1.69 -11.16 0.56
C ALA A 98 -0.18 -11.37 0.48
N TYR A 99 0.51 -11.23 1.61
CA TYR A 99 1.97 -11.23 1.66
C TYR A 99 2.52 -12.50 2.30
N THR A 100 3.66 -12.96 1.80
CA THR A 100 4.46 -14.00 2.45
C THR A 100 5.86 -13.51 2.72
N TYR A 101 6.51 -14.11 3.72
CA TYR A 101 7.82 -13.71 4.19
C TYR A 101 8.69 -14.93 4.42
N ASP A 102 10.00 -14.75 4.33
CA ASP A 102 10.95 -15.74 4.83
C ASP A 102 11.08 -15.65 6.35
N ASN A 103 11.86 -16.57 6.93
CA ASN A 103 12.08 -16.64 8.38
C ASN A 103 12.84 -15.43 8.95
N ALA A 104 13.43 -14.59 8.10
CA ALA A 104 14.08 -13.34 8.47
C ALA A 104 13.16 -12.13 8.29
N ASN A 105 11.85 -12.34 8.09
CA ASN A 105 10.82 -11.32 7.89
C ASN A 105 10.99 -10.49 6.59
N ARG A 106 11.65 -11.04 5.58
CA ARG A 106 11.80 -10.39 4.26
C ARG A 106 10.71 -10.88 3.31
N LEU A 107 10.15 -9.97 2.51
CA LEU A 107 9.02 -10.27 1.61
C LEU A 107 9.41 -11.32 0.55
N LEU A 108 8.60 -12.36 0.38
CA LEU A 108 8.75 -13.38 -0.66
C LEU A 108 7.72 -13.24 -1.79
N SER A 109 6.51 -12.80 -1.47
CA SER A 109 5.46 -12.58 -2.46
C SER A 109 4.43 -11.54 -2.01
N ALA A 110 3.76 -10.94 -2.99
CA ALA A 110 2.53 -10.19 -2.83
C ALA A 110 1.52 -10.69 -3.88
N ASP A 111 0.46 -11.36 -3.43
CA ASP A 111 -0.57 -12.00 -4.26
C ASP A 111 -1.79 -11.08 -4.37
N TYR A 112 -2.08 -10.59 -5.57
CA TYR A 112 -3.15 -9.64 -5.83
C TYR A 112 -4.50 -10.33 -5.98
N ARG A 113 -5.50 -9.78 -5.30
CA ARG A 113 -6.89 -10.24 -5.36
C ARG A 113 -7.82 -9.07 -5.53
N TYR A 114 -8.93 -9.28 -6.22
CA TYR A 114 -9.99 -8.29 -6.31
C TYR A 114 -11.35 -8.90 -5.97
N TYR A 115 -12.27 -8.05 -5.52
CA TYR A 115 -13.62 -8.47 -5.16
C TYR A 115 -14.60 -8.16 -6.28
N SER A 116 -15.30 -9.18 -6.77
CA SER A 116 -16.40 -9.06 -7.73
C SER A 116 -17.50 -10.06 -7.39
N GLY A 117 -18.27 -9.78 -6.32
CA GLY A 117 -19.23 -10.72 -5.72
C GLY A 117 -18.59 -11.84 -4.89
N SER A 118 -17.38 -12.26 -5.28
CA SER A 118 -16.47 -13.10 -4.50
C SER A 118 -15.01 -12.69 -4.79
N TRP A 119 -14.07 -13.14 -3.95
CA TRP A 119 -12.65 -12.89 -4.15
C TRP A 119 -12.13 -13.65 -5.36
N GLN A 120 -11.59 -12.90 -6.33
CA GLN A 120 -10.89 -13.42 -7.48
C GLN A 120 -9.38 -13.40 -7.20
N ASN A 121 -8.67 -14.42 -7.67
CA ASN A 121 -7.23 -14.58 -7.47
C ASN A 121 -6.51 -14.71 -8.84
N PRO A 122 -6.46 -13.63 -9.64
CA PRO A 122 -5.65 -13.63 -10.85
C PRO A 122 -4.16 -13.61 -10.48
N THR A 123 -3.28 -13.64 -11.48
CA THR A 123 -1.83 -13.45 -11.25
C THR A 123 -1.33 -12.05 -11.62
N ARG A 124 -2.22 -11.17 -12.13
CA ARG A 124 -1.85 -9.79 -12.46
C ARG A 124 -1.48 -9.01 -11.21
N PHE A 125 -0.55 -8.07 -11.36
CA PHE A 125 -0.02 -7.24 -10.26
C PHE A 125 0.72 -8.01 -9.16
N ASP A 126 0.91 -9.32 -9.31
CA ASP A 126 1.67 -10.10 -8.35
C ASP A 126 3.14 -9.69 -8.35
N VAL A 127 3.73 -9.77 -7.16
CA VAL A 127 5.16 -9.86 -6.94
C VAL A 127 5.47 -11.27 -6.46
N SER A 128 6.41 -11.93 -7.10
CA SER A 128 6.78 -13.32 -6.79
C SER A 128 8.26 -13.57 -7.05
N GLY A 129 8.76 -14.74 -6.65
CA GLY A 129 10.14 -15.14 -6.92
C GLY A 129 11.20 -14.32 -6.19
N LEU A 130 10.81 -13.52 -5.19
CA LEU A 130 11.77 -12.82 -4.34
C LEU A 130 12.62 -13.84 -3.59
N GLN A 131 13.93 -13.71 -3.72
CA GLN A 131 14.91 -14.45 -2.94
C GLN A 131 16.00 -13.50 -2.51
N TYR A 132 16.72 -13.88 -1.46
CA TYR A 132 17.76 -13.06 -0.89
C TYR A 132 19.00 -13.90 -0.62
N ASP A 133 20.16 -13.27 -0.73
CA ASP A 133 21.37 -13.84 -0.18
C ASP A 133 21.37 -13.78 1.37
N LYS A 134 22.46 -14.27 1.97
CA LYS A 134 22.65 -14.26 3.42
C LYS A 134 22.76 -12.86 4.02
N ASN A 135 23.16 -11.86 3.22
CA ASN A 135 23.30 -10.48 3.65
C ASN A 135 21.99 -9.68 3.49
N GLY A 136 20.97 -10.25 2.85
CA GLY A 136 19.69 -9.58 2.61
C GLY A 136 19.61 -8.83 1.29
N ASN A 137 20.56 -9.01 0.39
CA ASN A 137 20.45 -8.50 -0.97
C ASN A 137 19.44 -9.34 -1.76
N ILE A 138 18.56 -8.69 -2.53
CA ILE A 138 17.60 -9.38 -3.41
C ILE A 138 18.38 -10.05 -4.53
N LEU A 139 18.11 -11.33 -4.82
CA LEU A 139 18.72 -12.07 -5.92
C LEU A 139 17.81 -12.16 -7.14
N TYR A 140 16.51 -12.30 -6.92
CA TYR A 140 15.52 -12.50 -7.97
C TYR A 140 14.23 -11.72 -7.67
N LEU A 141 13.52 -11.33 -8.72
CA LEU A 141 12.20 -10.68 -8.63
C LEU A 141 11.40 -10.97 -9.90
N THR A 142 10.15 -11.39 -9.75
CA THR A 142 9.19 -11.46 -10.86
C THR A 142 8.00 -10.55 -10.58
N ARG A 143 7.64 -9.69 -11.54
CA ARG A 143 6.48 -8.80 -11.46
C ARG A 143 5.54 -9.03 -12.62
N ARG A 144 4.23 -8.99 -12.36
CA ARG A 144 3.19 -9.09 -13.39
C ARG A 144 2.38 -7.80 -13.48
N LYS A 145 1.87 -7.50 -14.68
CA LYS A 145 1.02 -6.33 -14.93
C LYS A 145 -0.45 -6.70 -15.09
N GLU A 146 -1.29 -5.73 -15.43
CA GLU A 146 -2.76 -5.80 -15.45
C GLU A 146 -3.36 -6.91 -16.31
N ASN A 147 -2.65 -7.37 -17.33
CA ASN A 147 -3.11 -8.43 -18.25
C ASN A 147 -2.51 -9.82 -17.91
N ASN A 148 -2.02 -9.99 -16.68
CA ASN A 148 -1.28 -11.16 -16.19
C ASN A 148 0.10 -11.36 -16.83
N ALA A 149 0.53 -10.56 -17.81
CA ALA A 149 1.86 -10.73 -18.40
C ALA A 149 2.94 -10.42 -17.37
N ILE A 150 4.02 -11.19 -17.41
CA ILE A 150 5.25 -10.85 -16.69
C ILE A 150 5.82 -9.60 -17.36
N ILE A 151 6.11 -8.56 -16.56
CA ILE A 151 6.77 -7.34 -17.02
C ILE A 151 8.23 -7.29 -16.64
N ASP A 152 8.61 -7.97 -15.56
CA ASP A 152 10.00 -8.06 -15.14
C ASP A 152 10.25 -9.46 -14.61
N GLN A 153 11.39 -10.03 -14.99
CA GLN A 153 11.96 -11.22 -14.39
C GLN A 153 13.45 -10.94 -14.15
N LEU A 154 13.71 -10.25 -13.04
CA LEU A 154 14.99 -9.67 -12.72
C LEU A 154 15.88 -10.65 -11.98
N THR A 155 17.15 -10.69 -12.39
CA THR A 155 18.25 -11.30 -11.67
C THR A 155 19.24 -10.21 -11.27
N TYR A 156 19.50 -10.09 -9.97
CA TYR A 156 20.42 -9.11 -9.41
C TYR A 156 21.75 -9.78 -9.10
N ASN A 157 22.82 -9.24 -9.65
CA ASN A 157 24.18 -9.71 -9.40
C ASN A 157 24.92 -8.67 -8.59
N TYR A 158 25.66 -9.12 -7.58
CA TYR A 158 26.47 -8.27 -6.72
C TYR A 158 27.94 -8.57 -6.94
N THR A 159 28.79 -7.56 -6.74
CA THR A 159 30.23 -7.77 -6.75
C THR A 159 30.61 -8.70 -5.60
N THR A 160 31.48 -9.67 -5.85
CA THR A 160 31.93 -10.66 -4.86
C THR A 160 32.34 -10.00 -3.55
N ASP A 161 31.88 -10.58 -2.43
CA ASP A 161 32.17 -10.14 -1.06
C ASP A 161 31.80 -8.68 -0.74
N ALA A 162 30.86 -8.10 -1.49
CA ALA A 162 30.36 -6.75 -1.23
C ALA A 162 28.85 -6.62 -1.51
N ASN A 163 28.17 -5.74 -0.76
CA ASN A 163 26.77 -5.40 -1.00
C ASN A 163 26.60 -4.32 -2.08
N ARG A 164 27.42 -4.39 -3.13
CA ARG A 164 27.39 -3.46 -4.26
C ARG A 164 26.82 -4.16 -5.48
N LEU A 165 25.71 -3.63 -5.99
CA LEU A 165 25.06 -4.12 -7.20
C LEU A 165 26.02 -4.00 -8.39
N ALA A 166 26.28 -5.12 -9.06
CA ALA A 166 27.11 -5.21 -10.25
C ALA A 166 26.28 -5.09 -11.53
N SER A 167 25.14 -5.79 -11.57
CA SER A 167 24.22 -5.73 -12.72
C SER A 167 22.81 -6.19 -12.33
N VAL A 168 21.85 -5.82 -13.18
CA VAL A 168 20.50 -6.38 -13.18
C VAL A 168 20.23 -6.89 -14.58
N ALA A 169 19.89 -8.17 -14.70
CA ALA A 169 19.44 -8.76 -15.95
C ALA A 169 17.92 -8.94 -15.90
N ASP A 170 17.22 -8.48 -16.93
CA ASP A 170 15.78 -8.74 -17.09
C ASP A 170 15.58 -9.76 -18.21
N ALA A 171 14.97 -10.90 -17.88
CA ALA A 171 14.62 -11.91 -18.87
C ALA A 171 13.37 -11.54 -19.69
N ILE A 172 12.65 -10.49 -19.29
CA ILE A 172 11.50 -9.97 -20.03
C ILE A 172 11.93 -8.74 -20.83
N SER A 173 11.80 -8.82 -22.15
CA SER A 173 11.90 -7.64 -23.02
C SER A 173 10.49 -7.19 -23.37
N VAL A 174 9.92 -6.24 -22.62
CA VAL A 174 8.62 -5.67 -22.97
C VAL A 174 8.78 -4.80 -24.21
N MET A 175 8.26 -5.24 -25.36
CA MET A 175 8.06 -4.32 -26.49
C MET A 175 7.01 -3.29 -26.10
N VAL A 176 7.42 -2.05 -25.85
CA VAL A 176 6.52 -0.91 -25.76
C VAL A 176 6.04 -0.61 -27.19
N LYS A 177 4.77 -0.90 -27.48
CA LYS A 177 4.12 -0.29 -28.66
C LYS A 177 3.70 1.12 -28.27
N PHE A 178 4.32 2.11 -28.91
CA PHE A 178 3.83 3.48 -28.96
C PHE A 178 2.61 3.57 -29.87
#